data_AF-A0A523ITD5-F1
#
_entry.id   AF-A0A523ITD5-F1
#
_cell.length_a   1.000
_cell.length_b   1.000
_cell.length_c   1.000
_cell.angle_alpha   90.00
_cell.angle_beta   90.00
_cell.angle_gamma   90.00
#
_symmetry.space_group_name_H-M   'P 1'
#
loop_
_entity.id
_entity.type
_entity.pdbx_description
1 polymer ?
#
loop_
_entity_poly.entity_id
_entity_poly.type
_entity_poly.pdbx_seq_one_letter_code
_entity_poly.pdbx_strand_id
1 'polypeptide(L)'
;MDLAHIAGAFMSRISGTRLPVEGQIERRLVTLTVLVMGVWLVLLFRLFYLQVVLGERFRISASQNSVRTHHIKATRGIIFDRNGEILVDSRPSFDVLVIPHETGDLARALQRIGR
;
A
#
# COMPACT_ATOMS: atom_id res chain seq x y z
N MET A 1 -5.76 -24.14 22.14
CA MET A 1 -4.29 -24.18 22.30
C MET A 1 -3.87 -22.77 22.63
N ASP A 2 -3.69 -22.52 23.92
CA ASP A 2 -3.82 -21.19 24.52
C ASP A 2 -2.53 -20.36 24.34
N LEU A 3 -2.65 -19.15 23.81
CA LEU A 3 -1.54 -18.24 23.54
C LEU A 3 -0.75 -17.92 24.84
N ALA A 4 -1.43 -17.99 25.98
CA ALA A 4 -0.84 -17.85 27.31
C ALA A 4 0.17 -18.97 27.67
N HIS A 5 -0.01 -20.19 27.17
CA HIS A 5 0.88 -21.33 27.45
C HIS A 5 2.23 -21.21 26.71
N ILE A 6 2.22 -20.72 25.47
CA ILE A 6 3.45 -20.50 24.68
C ILE A 6 4.24 -19.32 25.24
N ALA A 7 3.54 -18.27 25.67
CA ALA A 7 4.16 -17.13 26.35
C ALA A 7 4.82 -17.55 27.69
N GLY A 8 4.14 -18.38 28.49
CA GLY A 8 4.67 -18.88 29.77
C GLY A 8 5.89 -19.80 29.63
N ALA A 9 5.88 -20.70 28.63
CA ALA A 9 7.00 -21.62 28.36
C ALA A 9 8.23 -20.91 27.75
N PHE A 10 8.01 -19.82 27.03
CA PHE A 10 9.10 -18.96 26.54
C PHE A 10 9.69 -18.12 27.68
N MET A 11 8.85 -17.58 28.57
CA MET A 11 9.28 -16.74 29.69
C MET A 11 10.13 -17.50 30.73
N SER A 12 9.81 -18.77 30.99
CA SER A 12 10.57 -19.60 31.93
C SER A 12 11.95 -19.99 31.41
N ARG A 13 12.13 -20.08 30.09
CA ARG A 13 13.40 -20.50 29.48
C ARG A 13 14.47 -19.41 29.41
N ILE A 14 14.07 -18.14 29.48
CA ILE A 14 14.99 -17.00 29.51
C ILE A 14 15.56 -16.77 30.92
N SER A 15 14.89 -17.24 31.97
CA SER A 15 15.29 -17.05 33.38
C SER A 15 16.30 -18.08 33.92
N GLY A 16 16.88 -18.93 33.05
CA GLY A 16 17.63 -20.12 33.46
C GLY A 16 19.16 -20.01 33.63
N THR A 17 19.79 -18.86 33.37
CA THR A 17 21.26 -18.72 33.48
C THR A 17 21.65 -18.00 34.77
N ARG A 18 21.76 -18.75 35.88
CA ARG A 18 22.31 -18.23 37.13
C ARG A 18 23.81 -18.00 36.99
N LEU A 19 24.20 -16.79 36.62
CA LEU A 19 25.57 -16.29 36.75
C LEU A 19 25.67 -15.52 38.08
N PRO A 20 26.70 -15.74 38.92
CA PRO A 20 26.81 -15.18 40.27
C PRO A 20 27.23 -13.70 40.22
N VAL A 21 26.29 -12.81 39.85
CA VAL A 21 26.45 -11.35 39.87
C VAL A 21 25.13 -10.72 40.39
N GLU A 22 24.88 -10.93 41.68
CA GLU A 22 23.55 -10.96 42.34
C GLU A 22 22.80 -9.63 42.55
N GLY A 23 22.94 -8.62 41.67
CA GLY A 23 21.96 -7.52 41.78
C GLY A 23 22.04 -6.39 40.76
N GLN A 24 23.23 -6.03 40.29
CA GLN A 24 23.34 -4.96 39.29
C GLN A 24 23.00 -5.46 37.89
N ILE A 25 23.38 -6.69 37.53
CA ILE A 25 23.09 -7.28 36.22
C ILE A 25 21.61 -7.62 36.11
N GLU A 26 21.01 -8.22 37.14
CA GLU A 26 19.58 -8.55 37.15
C GLU A 26 18.70 -7.30 36.99
N ARG A 27 18.99 -6.22 37.73
CA ARG A 27 18.27 -4.94 37.56
C ARG A 27 18.39 -4.37 36.15
N ARG A 28 19.58 -4.43 35.54
CA ARG A 28 19.80 -3.98 34.15
C ARG A 28 19.02 -4.83 33.15
N LEU A 29 19.05 -6.16 33.30
CA LEU A 29 18.30 -7.08 32.45
C LEU A 29 16.79 -6.89 32.56
N VAL A 30 16.28 -6.71 33.78
CA VAL A 30 14.85 -6.41 34.01
C VAL A 30 14.48 -5.07 33.39
N THR A 31 15.29 -4.03 33.55
CA THR A 31 15.04 -2.70 32.97
C THR A 31 15.01 -2.76 31.44
N LEU A 32 15.98 -3.45 30.82
CA LEU A 32 16.01 -3.64 29.36
C LEU A 32 14.81 -4.46 28.88
N THR A 33 14.42 -5.50 29.60
CA THR A 33 13.26 -6.33 29.26
C THR A 33 11.98 -5.51 29.31
N VAL A 34 11.77 -4.70 30.35
CA VAL A 34 10.61 -3.80 30.46
C VAL A 34 10.60 -2.78 29.33
N LEU A 35 11.75 -2.19 28.99
CA LEU A 35 11.87 -1.23 27.89
C LEU A 35 11.49 -1.87 26.54
N VAL A 36 12.05 -3.03 26.23
CA VAL A 36 11.76 -3.77 24.98
C VAL A 36 10.28 -4.17 24.94
N MET A 37 9.72 -4.64 26.05
CA MET A 37 8.29 -4.96 26.16
C MET A 37 7.41 -3.73 25.94
N GLY A 38 7.81 -2.56 26.45
CA GLY A 38 7.11 -1.30 26.21
C GLY A 38 7.09 -0.92 24.73
N VAL A 39 8.23 -1.04 24.04
CA VAL A 39 8.32 -0.80 22.58
C VAL A 39 7.41 -1.75 21.81
N TRP A 40 7.43 -3.03 22.15
CA TRP A 40 6.54 -4.02 21.53
C TRP A 40 5.07 -3.70 21.73
N LEU A 41 4.68 -3.24 22.93
CA LEU A 41 3.30 -2.85 23.22
C LEU A 41 2.85 -1.68 22.34
N VAL A 42 3.71 -0.67 22.16
CA VAL A 42 3.45 0.47 21.28
C VAL A 42 3.26 0.03 19.83
N LEU A 43 4.12 -0.88 19.35
CA LEU A 43 4.02 -1.42 17.99
C LEU A 43 2.72 -2.21 17.79
N LEU A 44 2.31 -3.03 18.76
CA LEU A 44 1.04 -3.77 18.72
C LEU A 44 -0.16 -2.83 18.68
N PHE A 45 -0.17 -1.78 19.49
CA PHE A 45 -1.21 -0.75 19.44
C PHE A 45 -1.25 -0.05 18.09
N ARG A 46 -0.09 0.29 17.53
CA ARG A 46 -0.01 0.92 16.21
C ARG A 46 -0.53 0.00 15.12
N LEU A 47 -0.19 -1.29 15.17
CA LEU A 47 -0.69 -2.29 14.24
C LEU A 47 -2.21 -2.44 14.35
N PHE A 48 -2.74 -2.53 15.57
CA PHE A 48 -4.17 -2.60 15.82
C PHE A 48 -4.90 -1.37 15.26
N TYR A 49 -4.37 -0.17 15.47
CA TYR A 49 -4.93 1.06 14.90
C TYR A 49 -4.99 1.01 13.36
N LEU A 50 -3.91 0.58 12.72
CA LEU A 50 -3.86 0.47 11.25
C LEU A 50 -4.81 -0.58 10.71
N GLN A 51 -4.97 -1.72 11.40
CA GLN A 51 -5.84 -2.80 10.94
C GLN A 51 -7.32 -2.58 11.27
N VAL A 52 -7.65 -2.02 12.42
CA VAL A 52 -9.05 -1.87 12.87
C VAL A 52 -9.64 -0.54 12.44
N VAL A 53 -8.94 0.57 12.67
CA VAL A 53 -9.47 1.91 12.36
C VAL A 53 -9.27 2.23 10.88
N LEU A 54 -8.08 1.96 10.35
CA LEU A 54 -7.75 2.28 8.96
C LEU A 54 -7.87 1.08 8.00
N GLY A 55 -8.14 -0.13 8.51
CA GLY A 55 -8.18 -1.33 7.68
C GLY A 55 -9.28 -1.31 6.63
N GLU A 56 -10.47 -0.82 6.98
CA GLU A 56 -11.59 -0.62 6.04
C GLU A 56 -11.17 0.29 4.88
N ARG A 57 -10.53 1.41 5.19
CA ARG A 57 -10.06 2.41 4.23
C ARG A 57 -8.98 1.86 3.31
N PHE A 58 -8.01 1.11 3.86
CA PHE A 58 -6.95 0.49 3.06
C PHE A 58 -7.46 -0.67 2.22
N ARG A 59 -8.47 -1.42 2.69
CA ARG A 59 -9.13 -2.48 1.92
C ARG A 59 -9.86 -1.91 0.69
N ILE A 60 -10.55 -0.78 0.86
CA ILE A 60 -11.21 -0.07 -0.25
C ILE A 60 -10.17 0.52 -1.21
N SER A 61 -9.10 1.13 -0.69
CA SER A 61 -8.04 1.69 -1.54
C SER A 61 -7.33 0.60 -2.35
N ALA A 62 -7.10 -0.58 -1.76
CA ALA A 62 -6.48 -1.71 -2.44
C ALA A 62 -7.37 -2.31 -3.53
N SER A 63 -8.70 -2.40 -3.32
CA SER A 63 -9.62 -2.88 -4.36
C SER A 63 -9.70 -1.91 -5.55
N GLN A 64 -9.68 -0.60 -5.27
CA GLN A 64 -9.61 0.44 -6.30
C GLN A 64 -8.29 0.43 -7.07
N ASN A 65 -7.18 0.04 -6.43
CA ASN A 65 -5.87 -0.06 -7.09
C ASN A 65 -5.69 -1.36 -7.90
N SER A 66 -6.46 -2.42 -7.57
CA SER A 66 -6.35 -3.73 -8.20
C SER A 66 -7.14 -3.85 -9.51
N VAL A 67 -8.27 -3.14 -9.63
CA VAL A 67 -9.11 -3.18 -10.85
C VAL A 67 -8.95 -1.89 -11.64
N ARG A 68 -7.83 -1.76 -12.35
CA ARG A 68 -7.68 -0.77 -13.43
C ARG A 68 -7.52 -1.51 -14.75
N THR A 69 -8.61 -2.14 -15.20
CA THR A 69 -8.66 -2.81 -16.50
C THR A 69 -8.67 -1.73 -17.60
N HIS A 70 -7.49 -1.30 -18.03
CA HIS A 70 -7.35 -0.54 -19.26
C HIS A 70 -7.55 -1.51 -20.43
N HIS A 71 -8.77 -1.57 -20.96
CA HIS A 71 -8.99 -2.22 -22.25
C HIS A 71 -8.32 -1.38 -23.34
N ILE A 72 -7.10 -1.77 -23.71
CA ILE A 72 -6.41 -1.22 -24.87
C ILE A 72 -7.18 -1.71 -26.09
N LYS A 73 -7.89 -0.79 -26.77
CA LYS A 73 -8.61 -1.12 -28.00
C LYS A 73 -7.56 -1.48 -29.05
N ALA A 74 -7.57 -2.72 -29.54
CA ALA A 74 -6.69 -3.10 -30.64
C ALA A 74 -7.00 -2.22 -31.88
N THR A 75 -5.97 -1.63 -32.48
CA THR A 75 -6.11 -0.90 -33.75
C THR A 75 -6.64 -1.86 -34.80
N ARG A 76 -7.76 -1.50 -35.45
CA ARG A 76 -8.33 -2.32 -36.53
C ARG A 76 -7.34 -2.38 -37.70
N GLY A 77 -7.13 -3.57 -38.27
CA GLY A 77 -6.29 -3.74 -39.44
C GLY A 77 -6.82 -2.98 -40.65
N ILE A 78 -5.91 -2.63 -41.56
CA ILE A 78 -6.21 -1.95 -42.82
C ILE A 78 -6.89 -2.98 -43.76
N ILE A 79 -8.04 -2.62 -44.33
CA ILE A 79 -8.77 -3.48 -45.28
C ILE A 79 -8.43 -3.05 -46.69
N PHE A 80 -7.91 -3.99 -47.49
CA PHE A 80 -7.58 -3.80 -48.90
C PHE A 80 -8.67 -4.42 -49.79
N ASP A 81 -8.97 -3.79 -50.91
CA ASP A 81 -9.76 -4.40 -51.98
C ASP A 81 -8.93 -5.48 -52.71
N ARG A 82 -9.60 -6.31 -53.50
CA ARG A 82 -8.99 -7.34 -54.36
C ARG A 82 -7.95 -6.83 -55.36
N ASN A 83 -7.91 -5.51 -55.60
CA ASN A 83 -6.92 -4.83 -56.44
C ASN A 83 -5.77 -4.17 -55.64
N GLY A 84 -5.71 -4.39 -54.32
CA GLY A 84 -4.66 -3.85 -53.44
C GLY A 84 -4.89 -2.40 -53.01
N GLU A 85 -6.03 -1.80 -53.32
CA GLU A 85 -6.38 -0.42 -52.93
C GLU A 85 -6.96 -0.39 -51.51
N ILE A 86 -6.54 0.59 -50.70
CA ILE A 86 -6.95 0.72 -49.29
C ILE A 86 -8.37 1.31 -49.22
N LEU A 87 -9.31 0.57 -48.64
CA LEU A 87 -10.70 1.00 -48.48
C LEU A 87 -10.98 1.64 -47.11
N VAL A 88 -10.34 1.16 -46.04
CA VAL A 88 -10.54 1.65 -44.66
C VAL A 88 -9.21 1.66 -43.90
N ASP A 89 -8.86 2.82 -43.36
CA ASP A 89 -7.71 3.05 -42.48
C ASP A 89 -8.16 3.72 -41.16
N SER A 90 -7.46 3.45 -40.06
CA SER A 90 -7.75 3.99 -38.74
C SER A 90 -6.79 5.14 -38.42
N ARG A 91 -7.22 6.38 -38.62
CA ARG A 91 -6.43 7.56 -38.20
C ARG A 91 -6.60 7.83 -36.70
N PRO A 92 -5.51 8.04 -35.94
CA PRO A 92 -5.61 8.37 -34.52
C PRO A 92 -6.25 9.77 -34.35
N SER A 93 -7.33 9.84 -33.57
CA SER A 93 -7.90 11.10 -33.09
C SER A 93 -7.40 11.38 -31.68
N PHE A 94 -6.84 12.57 -31.45
CA PHE A 94 -6.36 12.99 -30.14
C PHE A 94 -7.40 13.90 -29.49
N ASP A 95 -7.98 13.44 -28.40
CA ASP A 95 -8.90 14.23 -27.59
C ASP A 95 -8.16 14.80 -26.37
N VAL A 96 -8.32 16.10 -26.12
CA VAL A 96 -7.74 16.77 -24.95
C VAL A 96 -8.81 16.85 -23.85
N LEU A 97 -8.63 16.06 -22.78
CA LEU A 97 -9.48 16.14 -21.60
C LEU A 97 -8.83 17.04 -20.54
N VAL A 98 -9.57 18.05 -20.07
CA VAL A 98 -9.18 18.91 -18.95
C VAL A 98 -10.10 18.62 -17.77
N ILE A 99 -9.53 18.33 -16.61
CA ILE A 99 -10.26 18.12 -15.36
C ILE A 99 -10.27 19.46 -14.60
N PRO A 100 -11.43 20.16 -14.50
CA PRO A 100 -11.49 21.51 -13.94
C PRO A 100 -11.02 21.61 -12.48
N HIS A 101 -11.07 20.51 -11.72
CA HIS A 101 -10.68 20.50 -10.31
C HIS A 101 -9.15 20.55 -10.08
N GLU A 102 -8.36 20.11 -11.06
CA GLU A 102 -6.88 20.15 -10.99
C GLU A 102 -6.28 21.38 -11.68
N THR A 103 -7.10 22.12 -12.43
CA THR A 103 -6.69 23.33 -13.15
C THR A 103 -7.30 24.54 -12.46
N GLY A 104 -6.50 25.22 -11.64
CA GLY A 104 -6.98 26.34 -10.83
C GLY A 104 -7.73 27.43 -11.62
N ASP A 105 -7.30 27.74 -12.84
CA ASP A 105 -7.96 28.71 -13.73
C ASP A 105 -8.16 28.11 -15.13
N LEU A 106 -9.32 27.48 -15.31
CA LEU A 106 -9.73 26.81 -16.55
C LEU A 106 -9.72 27.76 -17.75
N ALA A 107 -10.05 29.04 -17.55
CA ALA A 107 -10.13 30.03 -18.63
C ALA A 107 -8.74 30.29 -19.24
N ARG A 108 -7.69 30.35 -18.41
CA ARG A 108 -6.30 30.49 -18.90
C ARG A 108 -5.80 29.22 -19.59
N ALA A 109 -6.18 28.04 -19.11
CA ALA A 109 -5.78 26.78 -19.72
C ALA A 109 -6.37 26.63 -21.13
N LEU A 110 -7.64 26.98 -21.32
CA LEU A 110 -8.31 26.94 -22.62
C LEU A 110 -7.73 27.94 -23.62
N GLN A 111 -7.35 29.15 -23.18
CA GLN A 111 -6.69 30.14 -24.05
C GLN A 111 -5.32 29.68 -24.59
N ARG A 112 -4.60 28.80 -23.88
CA ARG A 112 -3.30 28.28 -24.35
C ARG A 112 -3.42 27.15 -25.36
N ILE A 113 -4.53 26.42 -25.35
CA ILE A 113 -4.77 25.29 -26.25
C ILE A 113 -5.44 25.74 -27.56
N GLY A 114 -6.24 26.82 -27.51
CA GLY A 114 -6.96 27.35 -28.67
C GLY A 114 -6.14 28.16 -29.68
N ARG A 115 -4.81 28.00 -29.76
CA ARG A 115 -3.95 28.71 -30.71
C ARG A 115 -3.15 27.76 -31.58
#